data_AF-A0A699X1K9-F1
#
_entry.id   AF-A0A699X1K9-F1
#
_cell.length_a   1.000
_cell.length_b   1.000
_cell.length_c   1.000
_cell.angle_alpha   90.00
_cell.angle_beta   90.00
_cell.angle_gamma   90.00
#
_symmetry.space_group_name_H-M   'P 1'
#
loop_
_entity.id
_entity.type
_entity.pdbx_description
1 polymer ?
#
loop_
_entity_poly.entity_id
_entity_poly.type
_entity_poly.pdbx_seq_one_letter_code
_entity_poly.pdbx_strand_id
1 'polypeptide(L)'
;GKTPYELMHGKQPDLSFFHVFGALCYLTNDSGNFGKLQPKADIEIFIGYAPTKKAFRIYNWRTRRIVETIHVNFDELTAMASEKSSSGPIL
;
A
#
# COMPACT_ATOMS: atom_id res chain seq x y z
N GLY A 1 -25.53 -7.27 -6.79
CA GLY A 1 -26.14 -6.91 -5.49
C GLY A 1 -25.51 -5.63 -4.98
N LYS A 2 -26.18 -4.87 -4.12
CA LYS A 2 -25.62 -3.68 -3.45
C LYS A 2 -24.90 -4.08 -2.17
N THR A 3 -23.83 -3.39 -1.83
CA THR A 3 -23.12 -3.55 -0.55
C THR A 3 -23.96 -2.98 0.61
N PRO A 4 -23.78 -3.45 1.86
CA PRO A 4 -24.44 -2.86 3.01
C PRO A 4 -24.20 -1.35 3.16
N TYR A 5 -23.00 -0.88 2.83
CA TYR A 5 -22.65 0.54 2.88
C TYR A 5 -23.49 1.37 1.90
N GLU A 6 -23.64 0.89 0.66
CA GLU A 6 -24.47 1.56 -0.35
C GLU A 6 -25.94 1.60 0.04
N LEU A 7 -26.44 0.55 0.72
CA LEU A 7 -27.83 0.51 1.21
C LEU A 7 -28.05 1.52 2.35
N MET A 8 -27.08 1.68 3.25
CA MET A 8 -27.20 2.57 4.40
C MET A 8 -26.97 4.06 4.06
N HIS A 9 -26.06 4.34 3.11
CA HIS A 9 -25.60 5.70 2.84
C HIS A 9 -25.99 6.22 1.46
N GLY A 10 -26.58 5.39 0.60
CA GLY A 10 -27.01 5.79 -0.74
C GLY A 10 -25.88 6.17 -1.69
N LYS A 11 -24.62 5.90 -1.31
CA LYS A 11 -23.41 6.20 -2.10
C LYS A 11 -22.42 5.04 -2.08
N GLN A 12 -21.59 4.95 -3.10
CA GLN A 12 -20.49 3.99 -3.13
C GLN A 12 -19.47 4.29 -2.02
N PRO A 13 -18.88 3.26 -1.38
CA PRO A 13 -17.81 3.46 -0.42
C PRO A 13 -16.55 3.99 -1.12
N ASP A 14 -15.86 4.93 -0.46
CA ASP A 14 -14.51 5.34 -0.88
C ASP A 14 -13.50 4.29 -0.40
N LEU A 15 -12.81 3.67 -1.35
CA LEU A 15 -11.82 2.62 -1.10
C LEU A 15 -10.38 3.09 -1.29
N SER A 16 -10.16 4.39 -1.55
CA SER A 16 -8.83 4.96 -1.89
C SER A 16 -7.79 4.83 -0.77
N PHE A 17 -8.22 4.54 0.45
CA PHE A 17 -7.35 4.29 1.60
C PHE A 17 -6.83 2.84 1.66
N PHE A 18 -7.49 1.92 0.96
CA PHE A 18 -7.16 0.51 1.02
C PHE A 18 -6.09 0.15 -0.01
N HIS A 19 -5.03 -0.53 0.43
CA HIS A 19 -3.94 -0.98 -0.42
C HIS A 19 -3.69 -2.47 -0.20
N VAL A 20 -3.18 -3.14 -1.23
CA VAL A 20 -2.92 -4.58 -1.21
C VAL A 20 -1.69 -4.87 -0.35
N PHE A 21 -1.79 -5.84 0.55
CA PHE A 21 -0.65 -6.33 1.32
C PHE A 21 0.49 -6.76 0.39
N GLY A 22 1.72 -6.32 0.69
CA GLY A 22 2.88 -6.58 -0.15
C GLY A 22 3.09 -5.57 -1.28
N ALA A 23 2.23 -4.55 -1.41
CA ALA A 23 2.44 -3.47 -2.37
C ALA A 23 3.78 -2.77 -2.12
N LEU A 24 4.49 -2.48 -3.21
CA LEU A 24 5.68 -1.64 -3.17
C LEU A 24 5.27 -0.21 -2.86
N CYS A 25 6.06 0.42 -2.01
CA CYS A 25 5.83 1.78 -1.59
C CYS A 25 7.13 2.50 -1.34
N TYR A 26 7.08 3.83 -1.45
CA TYR A 26 8.22 4.71 -1.33
C TYR A 26 7.94 5.73 -0.25
N LEU A 27 8.81 5.77 0.76
CA LEU A 27 8.79 6.83 1.75
C LEU A 27 9.41 8.08 1.14
N THR A 28 8.65 9.17 1.09
CA THR A 28 9.19 10.46 0.68
C THR A 28 10.11 10.95 1.79
N ASN A 29 11.41 10.71 1.61
CA ASN A 29 12.42 11.08 2.59
C ASN A 29 12.71 12.58 2.42
N ASP A 30 11.94 13.42 3.11
CA ASP A 30 12.07 14.90 3.06
C ASP A 30 13.33 15.42 3.79
N SER A 31 14.19 14.53 4.29
CA SER A 31 15.47 14.93 4.85
C SER A 31 16.43 15.35 3.73
N GLY A 32 16.52 16.66 3.47
CA GLY A 32 17.36 17.31 2.44
C GLY A 32 18.88 17.11 2.54
N ASN A 33 19.36 15.99 3.09
CA ASN A 33 20.78 15.67 3.30
C ASN A 33 21.25 14.48 2.44
N PHE A 34 20.55 14.15 1.35
CA PHE A 34 21.05 13.18 0.39
C PHE A 34 22.08 13.86 -0.51
N GLY A 35 23.36 13.50 -0.34
CA GLY A 35 24.41 13.87 -1.30
C GLY A 35 24.00 13.45 -2.72
N LYS A 36 24.53 14.15 -3.73
CA LYS A 36 24.16 14.10 -5.17
C LYS A 36 23.90 12.71 -5.82
N LEU A 37 24.24 11.60 -5.16
CA LEU A 37 24.19 10.22 -5.67
C LEU A 37 23.43 9.22 -4.78
N GLN A 38 22.77 9.64 -3.70
CA GLN A 38 22.00 8.72 -2.87
C GLN A 38 20.65 8.37 -3.53
N PRO A 39 20.14 7.13 -3.39
CA PRO A 39 18.80 6.77 -3.83
C PRO A 39 17.77 7.73 -3.23
N LYS A 40 16.94 8.33 -4.09
CA LYS A 40 15.97 9.35 -3.69
C LYS A 40 14.81 8.79 -2.84
N ALA A 41 14.61 7.47 -2.87
CA ALA A 41 13.69 6.74 -2.02
C ALA A 41 14.22 5.32 -1.77
N ASP A 42 14.04 4.81 -0.56
CA ASP A 42 14.20 3.39 -0.29
C ASP A 42 12.97 2.63 -0.82
N ILE A 43 13.18 1.44 -1.38
CA ILE A 43 12.08 0.53 -1.73
C ILE A 43 11.57 -0.10 -0.43
N GLU A 44 10.29 0.09 -0.15
CA GLU A 44 9.63 -0.43 1.03
C GLU A 44 8.41 -1.28 0.67
N ILE A 45 7.98 -2.12 1.62
CA ILE A 45 6.87 -3.06 1.41
C ILE A 45 5.76 -2.76 2.41
N PHE A 46 4.54 -2.61 1.91
CA PHE A 46 3.36 -2.43 2.75
C PHE A 46 2.96 -3.73 3.45
N ILE A 47 2.85 -3.71 4.78
CA ILE A 47 2.50 -4.88 5.62
C ILE A 47 1.10 -4.72 6.26
N GLY A 48 0.43 -3.58 6.06
CA GLY A 48 -0.91 -3.36 6.60
C GLY A 48 -1.04 -2.09 7.40
N TYR A 49 -2.02 -2.06 8.30
CA TYR A 49 -2.44 -0.84 8.99
C TYR A 49 -1.94 -0.83 10.44
N ALA A 50 -1.66 0.37 10.96
CA ALA A 50 -1.36 0.56 12.37
C ALA A 50 -2.60 0.26 13.23
N PRO A 51 -2.44 -0.39 14.39
CA PRO A 51 -3.57 -0.86 15.19
C PRO A 51 -4.36 0.28 15.86
N THR A 52 -3.69 1.39 16.17
CA THR A 52 -4.25 2.48 16.98
C THR A 52 -4.25 3.83 16.27
N LYS A 53 -3.58 3.93 15.11
CA LYS A 53 -3.39 5.19 14.37
C LYS A 53 -3.87 5.02 12.93
N LYS A 54 -4.31 6.12 12.32
CA LYS A 54 -4.55 6.17 10.87
C LYS A 54 -3.23 6.27 10.11
N ALA A 55 -2.44 5.20 10.17
CA ALA A 55 -1.11 5.10 9.58
C ALA A 55 -0.92 3.71 8.96
N PHE A 56 0.01 3.63 8.03
CA PHE A 56 0.43 2.39 7.38
C PHE A 56 1.64 1.81 8.11
N ARG A 57 1.72 0.48 8.17
CA ARG A 57 2.88 -0.28 8.63
C ARG A 57 3.69 -0.70 7.41
N ILE A 58 4.92 -0.21 7.36
CA ILE A 58 5.80 -0.35 6.22
C ILE A 58 7.06 -1.09 6.65
N TYR A 59 7.46 -2.10 5.88
CA TYR A 59 8.73 -2.81 6.07
C TYR A 59 9.81 -2.14 5.24
N ASN A 60 10.82 -1.61 5.91
CA ASN A 60 12.01 -1.13 5.24
C ASN A 60 12.99 -2.30 5.06
N TRP A 61 13.22 -2.74 3.82
CA TRP A 61 14.07 -3.90 3.51
C TRP A 61 15.53 -3.68 3.93
N ARG A 62 16.02 -2.44 3.80
CA ARG A 62 17.41 -2.06 4.09
C ARG A 62 17.72 -2.14 5.59
N THR A 63 16.83 -1.63 6.43
CA THR A 63 17.02 -1.59 7.89
C THR A 63 16.39 -2.79 8.60
N ARG A 64 15.56 -3.59 7.90
CA ARG A 64 14.76 -4.69 8.45
C ARG A 64 13.85 -4.26 9.60
N ARG A 65 13.36 -3.01 9.56
CA ARG A 65 12.47 -2.46 10.58
C ARG A 65 11.09 -2.20 10.02
N ILE A 66 10.10 -2.27 10.90
CA ILE A 66 8.74 -1.84 10.61
C ILE A 66 8.60 -0.40 11.08
N VAL A 67 8.14 0.47 10.20
CA VAL A 67 7.87 1.89 10.47
C VAL A 67 6.38 2.15 10.29
N GLU A 68 5.82 2.99 11.16
CA GLU A 68 4.46 3.51 11.01
C GLU A 68 4.51 4.91 10.41
N THR A 69 3.82 5.12 9.30
CA THR A 69 3.81 6.42 8.60
C THR A 69 2.49 6.66 7.87
N ILE A 70 2.14 7.93 7.71
CA ILE A 70 0.93 8.39 7.02
C ILE A 70 1.26 8.82 5.58
N HIS A 71 2.47 9.34 5.37
CA HIS A 71 2.92 9.89 4.09
C HIS A 71 3.73 8.84 3.34
N VAL A 72 3.04 8.06 2.53
CA VAL A 72 3.62 6.99 1.70
C VAL A 72 3.05 7.11 0.30
N ASN A 73 3.91 6.95 -0.70
CA ASN A 73 3.47 6.82 -2.08
C ASN A 73 3.48 5.35 -2.48
N PHE A 74 2.36 4.82 -2.94
CA PHE A 74 2.22 3.42 -3.34
C PHE A 74 2.43 3.25 -4.85
N ASP A 75 3.13 2.20 -5.22
CA ASP A 75 3.30 1.76 -6.61
C ASP A 75 2.29 0.65 -6.91
N GLU A 76 1.05 1.08 -7.15
CA GLU A 76 -0.08 0.17 -7.37
C GLU A 76 0.02 -0.63 -8.68
N LEU A 77 0.92 -0.26 -9.60
CA LEU A 77 1.13 -0.94 -10.87
C LEU A 77 1.74 -2.34 -10.71
N THR A 78 2.49 -2.58 -9.64
CA THR A 78 3.14 -3.89 -9.41
C THR A 78 2.21 -4.89 -8.70
N ALA A 79 1.22 -4.42 -7.94
CA ALA A 79 0.32 -5.28 -7.17
C ALA A 79 -0.65 -6.09 -8.05
N MET A 80 -1.00 -5.57 -9.23
CA MET A 80 -1.97 -6.18 -10.15
C MET A 80 -1.40 -7.38 -10.96
N ALA A 81 -0.08 -7.64 -10.91
CA ALA A 81 0.55 -8.73 -11.67
C ALA A 81 0.32 -10.14 -11.08
N SER A 82 -0.45 -10.28 -9.99
CA SER A 82 -0.81 -11.58 -9.40
C SER A 82 -2.26 -12.00 -9.69
N GLU A 83 -2.82 -11.65 -10.85
CA GLU A 83 -3.92 -12.44 -11.40
C GLU A 83 -3.34 -13.79 -11.87
N LYS A 84 -3.32 -14.78 -10.98
CA LYS A 84 -3.25 -16.17 -11.42
C LYS A 84 -4.49 -16.43 -12.24
N SER A 85 -4.28 -16.66 -13.53
CA SER A 85 -5.23 -17.30 -14.43
C SER A 85 -5.61 -18.69 -13.88
N SER A 86 -6.56 -18.74 -12.94
CA SER A 86 -7.31 -19.98 -12.71
C SER A 86 -8.50 -19.96 -13.66
N SER A 87 -8.28 -20.38 -14.91
CA SER A 87 -9.38 -20.91 -15.72
C SER A 87 -9.81 -22.22 -15.05
N GLY A 88 -10.79 -22.14 -14.16
CA GLY A 88 -11.49 -23.34 -13.69
C GLY A 88 -12.20 -24.01 -14.86
N PRO A 89 -12.36 -25.34 -14.86
CA PRO A 89 -12.98 -26.03 -15.98
C PRO A 89 -14.46 -25.67 -16.03
N ILE A 90 -14.93 -25.33 -17.23
CA ILE A 90 -16.35 -25.25 -17.55
C ILE A 90 -16.88 -26.69 -17.57
N LEU A 91 -17.82 -27.00 -16.69
CA LEU A 91 -18.73 -28.13 -16.79
C LEU A 91 -20.16 -27.60 -16.90
#